data_AF-W6QLU2-F1
#
_entry.id   AF-W6QLU2-F1
#
_cell.length_a   1.000
_cell.length_b   1.000
_cell.length_c   1.000
_cell.angle_alpha   90.00
_cell.angle_beta   90.00
_cell.angle_gamma   90.00
#
_symmetry.space_group_name_H-M   'P 1'
#
loop_
_entity.id
_entity.type
_entity.pdbx_description
1 polymer ?
#
loop_
_entity_poly.entity_id
_entity_poly.type
_entity_poly.pdbx_seq_one_letter_code
_entity_poly.pdbx_strand_id
1 'polypeptide(L)'
;MGSTSNNYVEKSHSEPRRLKVVHVGAGAAGLMMAYKAKNMLSNYELTVYEKNTEVGGTWFENKYPGVGCDVPAHSYAFTFEPNPEWSGYYARGPEIQQYFVNFAKKYSLYNFIRFETEVVEATWCEDDGEWQLELQRKDGSRFTDRCHVLVNGSGPLNKWKWPKIDGIGNYRGILTHTANWNSSIDWKDKRVAVIGTGSSGIQIIPQIVKDVKSLSVFVRSTQWIVPPAAFQDLRLFPDEPEKSAPPAPAGSHFYTEAEKEVFRNDPARFLQYRKSVDGVMQERFPIFLRDHPMHDMTTEMISQMIKARVGPDRQDLAKLFTPDFSPGCRRPTPGDGFLEALTEDNVRVITSGITRFTEKGIETKEGVEHEFDLIICATGFDVAFAPHFTVTGKNGQTMREEWAKVIPHLQI
;
A
#
# COMPACT_ATOMS: atom_id res chain seq x y z
N MET A 1 -12.69 -57.26 -16.73
CA MET A 1 -12.86 -56.05 -17.56
C MET A 1 -13.97 -55.23 -16.91
N GLY A 2 -13.61 -54.24 -16.11
CA GLY A 2 -14.58 -53.39 -15.42
C GLY A 2 -15.14 -52.36 -16.38
N SER A 3 -16.46 -52.37 -16.57
CA SER A 3 -17.20 -51.35 -17.31
C SER A 3 -17.03 -50.00 -16.61
N THR A 4 -16.29 -49.08 -17.24
CA THR A 4 -16.39 -47.66 -16.92
C THR A 4 -17.73 -47.18 -17.45
N SER A 5 -18.72 -47.03 -16.57
CA SER A 5 -19.96 -46.36 -16.90
C SER A 5 -19.65 -44.90 -17.22
N ASN A 6 -19.52 -44.58 -18.50
CA ASN A 6 -19.46 -43.19 -18.94
C ASN A 6 -20.81 -42.55 -18.64
N ASN A 7 -20.87 -41.76 -17.58
CA ASN A 7 -22.04 -40.93 -17.27
C ASN A 7 -22.13 -39.81 -18.29
N TYR A 8 -22.79 -40.07 -19.42
CA TYR A 8 -23.13 -39.04 -20.39
C TYR A 8 -24.17 -38.11 -19.75
N VAL A 9 -23.80 -36.85 -19.57
CA VAL A 9 -24.73 -35.82 -19.12
C VAL A 9 -25.60 -35.43 -20.31
N GLU A 10 -26.91 -35.54 -20.16
CA GLU A 10 -27.90 -35.19 -21.19
C GLU A 10 -28.03 -33.66 -21.27
N LYS A 11 -26.98 -33.00 -21.80
CA LYS A 11 -26.89 -31.55 -21.98
C LYS A 11 -26.41 -31.21 -23.38
N SER A 12 -26.86 -30.09 -23.92
CA SER A 12 -26.33 -29.61 -25.20
C SER A 12 -24.87 -29.21 -25.03
N HIS A 13 -24.00 -29.55 -26.00
CA HIS A 13 -22.58 -29.18 -25.92
C HIS A 13 -22.37 -27.66 -25.80
N SER A 14 -23.30 -26.86 -26.35
CA SER A 14 -23.28 -25.39 -26.32
C SER A 14 -23.96 -24.80 -25.08
N GLU A 15 -24.53 -25.62 -24.20
CA GLU A 15 -25.21 -25.12 -23.01
C GLU A 15 -24.19 -24.51 -22.03
N PRO A 16 -24.36 -23.23 -21.64
CA PRO A 16 -23.43 -22.60 -20.71
C PRO A 16 -23.39 -23.37 -19.38
N ARG A 17 -22.20 -23.83 -18.97
CA ARG A 17 -22.01 -24.43 -17.64
C ARG A 17 -21.98 -23.36 -16.57
N ARG A 18 -22.52 -23.67 -15.38
CA ARG A 18 -22.37 -22.81 -14.21
C ARG A 18 -20.91 -22.73 -13.78
N LEU A 19 -20.35 -21.53 -13.65
CA LEU A 19 -18.96 -21.33 -13.27
C LEU A 19 -18.83 -20.92 -11.80
N LYS A 20 -18.24 -21.80 -10.99
CA LYS A 20 -17.69 -21.42 -9.68
C LYS A 20 -16.35 -20.70 -9.81
N VAL A 21 -16.28 -19.50 -9.25
CA VAL A 21 -15.14 -18.59 -9.22
C VAL A 21 -14.75 -18.35 -7.77
N VAL A 22 -13.46 -18.48 -7.47
CA VAL A 22 -12.92 -18.06 -6.18
C VAL A 22 -11.97 -16.90 -6.41
N HIS A 23 -12.15 -15.84 -5.63
CA HIS A 23 -11.24 -14.70 -5.57
C HIS A 23 -10.54 -14.67 -4.21
N VAL A 24 -9.23 -14.46 -4.20
CA VAL A 24 -8.44 -14.36 -2.96
C VAL A 24 -8.22 -12.90 -2.61
N GLY A 25 -8.73 -12.46 -1.46
CA GLY A 25 -8.61 -11.10 -0.93
C GLY A 25 -9.82 -10.20 -1.23
N ALA A 26 -10.26 -9.43 -0.25
CA ALA A 26 -11.34 -8.45 -0.30
C ALA A 26 -10.84 -6.99 -0.18
N GLY A 27 -9.66 -6.73 -0.74
CA GLY A 27 -9.20 -5.36 -1.04
C GLY A 27 -9.92 -4.75 -2.25
N ALA A 28 -9.41 -3.62 -2.76
CA ALA A 28 -10.00 -2.92 -3.90
C ALA A 28 -10.27 -3.83 -5.12
N ALA A 29 -9.34 -4.75 -5.45
CA ALA A 29 -9.50 -5.70 -6.55
C ALA A 29 -10.66 -6.69 -6.31
N GLY A 30 -10.76 -7.27 -5.11
CA GLY A 30 -11.82 -8.21 -4.77
C GLY A 30 -13.20 -7.57 -4.72
N LEU A 31 -13.28 -6.35 -4.19
CA LEU A 31 -14.53 -5.57 -4.20
C LEU A 31 -14.96 -5.22 -5.63
N MET A 32 -14.02 -4.84 -6.50
CA MET A 32 -14.31 -4.62 -7.92
C MET A 32 -14.76 -5.90 -8.62
N MET A 33 -14.12 -7.05 -8.33
CA MET A 33 -14.53 -8.34 -8.89
C MET A 33 -15.96 -8.70 -8.46
N ALA A 34 -16.28 -8.58 -7.17
CA ALA A 34 -17.63 -8.82 -6.66
C ALA A 34 -18.68 -7.90 -7.30
N TYR A 35 -18.36 -6.61 -7.44
CA TYR A 35 -19.23 -5.64 -8.11
C TYR A 35 -19.46 -6.01 -9.58
N LYS A 36 -18.39 -6.28 -10.34
CA LYS A 36 -18.51 -6.64 -11.76
C LYS A 36 -19.22 -7.97 -11.95
N ALA A 37 -18.91 -8.98 -11.14
CA ALA A 37 -19.60 -10.27 -11.19
C ALA A 37 -21.11 -10.10 -10.99
N LYS A 38 -21.51 -9.34 -9.95
CA LYS A 38 -22.92 -9.03 -9.66
C LYS A 38 -23.65 -8.39 -10.84
N ASN A 39 -23.01 -7.46 -11.54
CA ASN A 39 -23.66 -6.63 -12.55
C ASN A 39 -23.49 -7.13 -13.99
N MET A 40 -22.50 -7.98 -14.27
CA MET A 40 -22.09 -8.30 -15.65
C MET A 40 -22.09 -9.79 -15.96
N LEU A 41 -22.04 -10.65 -14.95
CA LEU A 41 -21.98 -12.10 -15.17
C LEU A 41 -23.35 -12.74 -14.94
N SER A 42 -23.56 -13.86 -15.63
CA SER A 42 -24.71 -14.75 -15.43
C SER A 42 -24.20 -16.19 -15.29
N ASN A 43 -25.02 -17.07 -14.70
CA ASN A 43 -24.69 -18.48 -14.53
C ASN A 43 -23.35 -18.74 -13.81
N TYR A 44 -23.14 -18.09 -12.66
CA TYR A 44 -21.90 -18.20 -11.89
C TYR A 44 -22.17 -18.40 -10.39
N GLU A 45 -21.11 -18.72 -9.67
CA GLU A 45 -21.01 -18.64 -8.22
C GLU A 45 -19.68 -17.94 -7.90
N LEU A 46 -19.70 -16.93 -7.04
CA LEU A 46 -18.49 -16.23 -6.61
C LEU A 46 -18.34 -16.34 -5.11
N THR A 47 -17.17 -16.81 -4.67
CA THR A 47 -16.73 -16.68 -3.27
C THR A 47 -15.44 -15.88 -3.22
N VAL A 48 -15.40 -14.85 -2.36
CA VAL A 48 -14.21 -14.06 -2.05
C VAL A 48 -13.74 -14.48 -0.66
N TYR A 49 -12.55 -15.08 -0.55
CA TYR A 49 -11.97 -15.42 0.75
C TYR A 49 -11.06 -14.29 1.23
N GLU A 50 -11.26 -13.84 2.47
CA GLU A 50 -10.51 -12.75 3.10
C GLU A 50 -10.02 -13.20 4.47
N LYS A 51 -8.71 -13.04 4.73
CA LYS A 51 -8.10 -13.42 6.02
C LYS A 51 -8.50 -12.46 7.15
N ASN A 52 -8.81 -11.21 6.81
CA ASN A 52 -9.18 -10.18 7.75
C ASN A 52 -10.64 -10.27 8.19
N THR A 53 -11.01 -9.49 9.20
CA THR A 53 -12.38 -9.38 9.72
C THR A 53 -13.24 -8.37 8.95
N GLU A 54 -12.65 -7.64 8.01
CA GLU A 54 -13.30 -6.57 7.26
C GLU A 54 -12.62 -6.40 5.88
N VAL A 55 -13.33 -5.78 4.95
CA VAL A 55 -12.84 -5.44 3.61
C VAL A 55 -11.77 -4.36 3.65
N GLY A 56 -11.11 -4.11 2.52
CA GLY A 56 -10.22 -2.94 2.32
C GLY A 56 -8.75 -3.27 2.15
N GLY A 57 -8.33 -4.49 2.49
CA GLY A 57 -6.98 -5.01 2.22
C GLY A 57 -5.89 -4.12 2.85
N THR A 58 -5.04 -3.51 2.02
CA THR A 58 -3.97 -2.61 2.46
C THR A 58 -4.45 -1.55 3.45
N TRP A 59 -5.62 -0.94 3.23
CA TRP A 59 -6.16 0.13 4.08
C TRP A 59 -6.77 -0.38 5.39
N PHE A 60 -7.13 -1.67 5.44
CA PHE A 60 -7.51 -2.32 6.68
C PHE A 60 -6.29 -2.67 7.51
N GLU A 61 -5.22 -3.20 6.92
CA GLU A 61 -4.06 -3.67 7.68
C GLU A 61 -3.09 -2.57 8.09
N ASN A 62 -2.87 -1.55 7.25
CA ASN A 62 -1.90 -0.49 7.54
C ASN A 62 -2.55 0.64 8.32
N LYS A 63 -2.24 0.70 9.63
CA LYS A 63 -2.83 1.67 10.58
C LYS A 63 -1.81 2.55 11.27
N TYR A 64 -0.57 2.59 10.79
CA TYR A 64 0.48 3.40 11.40
C TYR A 64 0.18 4.91 11.25
N PRO A 65 0.63 5.76 12.19
CA PRO A 65 0.42 7.21 12.12
C PRO A 65 0.91 7.80 10.80
N GLY A 66 0.06 8.61 10.16
CA GLY A 66 0.40 9.30 8.90
C GLY A 66 0.16 8.48 7.63
N VAL A 67 -0.24 7.20 7.74
CA VAL A 67 -0.57 6.37 6.57
C VAL A 67 -1.56 7.09 5.64
N GLY A 68 -1.21 7.16 4.36
CA GLY A 68 -2.01 7.87 3.37
C GLY A 68 -1.60 7.49 1.95
N CYS A 69 -2.48 7.80 0.99
CA CYS A 69 -2.21 7.54 -0.41
C CYS A 69 -1.30 8.63 -0.99
N ASP A 70 -0.41 8.23 -1.89
CA ASP A 70 0.42 9.13 -2.70
C ASP A 70 -0.24 9.51 -4.04
N VAL A 71 -1.43 8.97 -4.31
CA VAL A 71 -2.29 9.29 -5.45
C VAL A 71 -3.42 10.21 -4.96
N PRO A 72 -3.80 11.24 -5.74
CA PRO A 72 -4.90 12.12 -5.37
C PRO A 72 -6.20 11.34 -5.08
N ALA A 73 -6.94 11.72 -4.05
CA ALA A 73 -8.10 10.97 -3.55
C ALA A 73 -9.18 10.77 -4.62
N HIS A 74 -9.41 11.80 -5.45
CA HIS A 74 -10.38 11.73 -6.54
C HIS A 74 -9.94 10.87 -7.75
N SER A 75 -8.63 10.60 -7.87
CA SER A 75 -8.04 9.61 -8.80
C SER A 75 -7.99 8.21 -8.19
N TYR A 76 -7.85 8.12 -6.86
CA TYR A 76 -7.81 6.87 -6.10
C TYR A 76 -9.20 6.43 -5.62
N ALA A 77 -10.17 6.48 -6.53
CA ALA A 77 -11.55 6.00 -6.34
C ALA A 77 -12.01 5.24 -7.58
N PHE A 78 -13.00 4.36 -7.43
CA PHE A 78 -13.62 3.74 -8.60
C PHE A 78 -14.29 4.82 -9.45
N THR A 79 -14.03 4.80 -10.76
CA THR A 79 -14.38 5.92 -11.64
C THR A 79 -15.88 6.22 -11.66
N PHE A 80 -16.70 5.16 -11.54
CA PHE A 80 -18.16 5.21 -11.46
C PHE A 80 -18.73 5.44 -10.04
N GLU A 81 -17.89 5.40 -9.02
CA GLU A 81 -18.26 5.67 -7.62
C GLU A 81 -17.33 6.75 -7.04
N PRO A 82 -17.46 8.02 -7.49
CA PRO A 82 -16.78 9.13 -6.84
C PRO A 82 -17.21 9.29 -5.38
N ASN A 83 -16.31 9.84 -4.57
CA ASN A 83 -16.62 10.30 -3.23
C ASN A 83 -16.56 11.84 -3.17
N PRO A 84 -17.68 12.56 -3.00
CA PRO A 84 -17.68 14.01 -2.82
C PRO A 84 -17.21 14.44 -1.43
N GLU A 85 -17.09 13.50 -0.48
CA GLU A 85 -16.79 13.78 0.93
C GLU A 85 -15.30 13.62 1.28
N TRP A 86 -14.41 13.48 0.28
CA TRP A 86 -12.98 13.47 0.57
C TRP A 86 -12.58 14.72 1.34
N SER A 87 -11.74 14.55 2.36
CA SER A 87 -11.31 15.62 3.27
C SER A 87 -10.26 16.53 2.64
N GLY A 88 -9.47 16.02 1.71
CA GLY A 88 -8.43 16.77 1.03
C GLY A 88 -7.90 16.05 -0.21
N TYR A 89 -6.97 16.72 -0.90
CA TYR A 89 -6.39 16.24 -2.15
C TYR A 89 -5.76 14.85 -2.02
N TYR A 90 -5.10 14.58 -0.88
CA TYR A 90 -4.69 13.24 -0.49
C TYR A 90 -5.51 12.76 0.69
N ALA A 91 -6.13 11.60 0.54
CA ALA A 91 -6.87 10.95 1.61
C ALA A 91 -5.93 10.13 2.51
N ARG A 92 -6.23 10.12 3.81
CA ARG A 92 -5.51 9.30 4.80
C ARG A 92 -6.11 7.89 4.88
N GLY A 93 -5.34 6.94 5.40
CA GLY A 93 -5.73 5.53 5.40
C GLY A 93 -7.11 5.23 5.98
N PRO A 94 -7.50 5.78 7.16
CA PRO A 94 -8.84 5.56 7.72
C PRO A 94 -9.98 6.00 6.81
N GLU A 95 -9.80 7.10 6.08
CA GLU A 95 -10.81 7.66 5.18
C GLU A 95 -10.99 6.76 3.95
N ILE A 96 -9.88 6.28 3.38
CA ILE A 96 -9.88 5.36 2.25
C ILE A 96 -10.47 4.00 2.64
N GLN A 97 -10.14 3.52 3.85
CA GLN A 97 -10.75 2.33 4.41
C GLN A 97 -12.28 2.48 4.49
N GLN A 98 -12.76 3.64 4.97
CA GLN A 98 -14.19 3.90 5.06
C GLN A 98 -14.87 3.97 3.69
N TYR A 99 -14.19 4.50 2.66
CA TYR A 99 -14.68 4.47 1.28
C TYR A 99 -14.95 3.03 0.80
N PHE A 100 -14.01 2.10 1.01
CA PHE A 100 -14.20 0.70 0.62
C PHE A 100 -15.30 -0.02 1.43
N VAL A 101 -15.39 0.26 2.73
CA VAL A 101 -16.48 -0.24 3.58
C VAL A 101 -17.84 0.25 3.07
N ASN A 102 -17.96 1.55 2.78
CA ASN A 102 -19.18 2.15 2.26
C ASN A 102 -19.56 1.56 0.90
N PHE A 103 -18.59 1.40 -0.01
CA PHE A 103 -18.78 0.76 -1.30
C PHE A 103 -19.31 -0.67 -1.16
N ALA A 104 -18.68 -1.48 -0.30
CA ALA A 104 -19.10 -2.86 -0.06
C ALA A 104 -20.52 -2.94 0.51
N LYS A 105 -20.88 -2.01 1.42
CA LYS A 105 -22.24 -1.94 2.01
C LYS A 105 -23.27 -1.51 0.96
N LYS A 106 -23.02 -0.42 0.25
CA LYS A 106 -23.91 0.17 -0.78
C LYS A 106 -24.33 -0.87 -1.82
N TYR A 107 -23.38 -1.71 -2.26
CA TYR A 107 -23.64 -2.72 -3.29
C TYR A 107 -23.88 -4.13 -2.75
N SER A 108 -24.03 -4.29 -1.43
CA SER A 108 -24.27 -5.58 -0.74
C SER A 108 -23.23 -6.65 -1.09
N LEU A 109 -21.95 -6.25 -1.20
CA LEU A 109 -20.87 -7.13 -1.64
C LEU A 109 -20.43 -8.15 -0.57
N TYR A 110 -20.74 -7.89 0.70
CA TYR A 110 -20.49 -8.80 1.82
C TYR A 110 -21.07 -10.21 1.59
N ASN A 111 -22.14 -10.33 0.81
CA ASN A 111 -22.75 -11.62 0.48
C ASN A 111 -21.79 -12.59 -0.24
N PHE A 112 -20.83 -12.04 -0.99
CA PHE A 112 -19.80 -12.82 -1.70
C PHE A 112 -18.61 -13.18 -0.82
N ILE A 113 -18.45 -12.55 0.35
CA ILE A 113 -17.21 -12.58 1.12
C ILE A 113 -17.30 -13.59 2.27
N ARG A 114 -16.20 -14.30 2.49
CA ARG A 114 -15.98 -15.19 3.64
C ARG A 114 -14.73 -14.69 4.36
N PHE A 115 -14.97 -13.98 5.47
CA PHE A 115 -13.91 -13.41 6.31
C PHE A 115 -13.23 -14.46 7.17
N GLU A 116 -12.14 -14.05 7.81
CA GLU A 116 -11.35 -14.87 8.73
C GLU A 116 -10.97 -16.23 8.11
N THR A 117 -10.78 -16.24 6.78
CA THR A 117 -10.50 -17.42 5.97
C THR A 117 -9.37 -17.12 4.99
N GLU A 118 -8.22 -17.74 5.22
CA GLU A 118 -7.04 -17.63 4.37
C GLU A 118 -6.98 -18.80 3.38
N VAL A 119 -6.67 -18.53 2.11
CA VAL A 119 -6.31 -19.57 1.14
C VAL A 119 -4.83 -19.87 1.33
N VAL A 120 -4.48 -21.14 1.60
CA VAL A 120 -3.11 -21.57 1.91
C VAL A 120 -2.45 -22.34 0.77
N GLU A 121 -3.25 -23.03 -0.04
CA GLU A 121 -2.79 -23.77 -1.22
C GLU A 121 -3.87 -23.80 -2.30
N ALA A 122 -3.44 -23.83 -3.56
CA ALA A 122 -4.28 -24.04 -4.72
C ALA A 122 -3.58 -25.00 -5.69
N THR A 123 -4.25 -26.10 -6.03
CA THR A 123 -3.71 -27.14 -6.90
C THR A 123 -4.65 -27.37 -8.08
N TRP A 124 -4.11 -27.31 -9.30
CA TRP A 124 -4.85 -27.59 -10.52
C TRP A 124 -5.04 -29.09 -10.72
N CYS A 125 -6.29 -29.54 -10.80
CA CYS A 125 -6.69 -30.92 -11.06
C CYS A 125 -7.01 -31.08 -12.56
N GLU A 126 -6.05 -31.59 -13.34
CA GLU A 126 -6.15 -31.70 -14.82
C GLU A 126 -7.39 -32.51 -15.27
N ASP A 127 -7.63 -33.66 -14.62
CA ASP A 127 -8.72 -34.58 -14.99
C ASP A 127 -10.11 -34.00 -14.71
N ASP A 128 -10.21 -33.11 -13.71
CA ASP A 128 -11.46 -32.48 -13.31
C ASP A 128 -11.68 -31.12 -14.02
N GLY A 129 -10.61 -30.49 -14.51
CA GLY A 129 -10.65 -29.13 -15.05
C GLY A 129 -10.98 -28.06 -13.99
N GLU A 130 -10.52 -28.27 -12.76
CA GLU A 130 -10.80 -27.44 -11.59
C GLU A 130 -9.55 -27.18 -10.73
N TRP A 131 -9.60 -26.12 -9.94
CA TRP A 131 -8.70 -25.88 -8.82
C TRP A 131 -9.29 -26.50 -7.56
N GLN A 132 -8.48 -27.28 -6.84
CA GLN A 132 -8.70 -27.59 -5.43
C GLN A 132 -7.96 -26.58 -4.57
N LEU A 133 -8.63 -26.03 -3.57
CA LEU A 133 -8.11 -25.04 -2.65
C LEU A 133 -8.08 -25.63 -1.24
N GLU A 134 -6.97 -25.44 -0.54
CA GLU A 134 -6.89 -25.64 0.91
C GLU A 134 -7.06 -24.28 1.57
N LEU A 135 -7.96 -24.21 2.54
CA LEU A 135 -8.27 -22.99 3.29
C LEU A 135 -8.06 -23.20 4.77
N GLN A 136 -7.66 -22.14 5.45
CA GLN A 136 -7.48 -22.11 6.89
C GLN A 136 -8.33 -21.00 7.50
N ARG A 137 -9.15 -21.34 8.48
CA ARG A 137 -9.88 -20.36 9.29
C ARG A 137 -8.96 -19.78 10.36
N LYS A 138 -9.34 -18.63 10.93
CA LYS A 138 -8.60 -17.98 12.02
C LYS A 138 -8.42 -18.84 13.28
N ASP A 139 -9.34 -19.77 13.55
CA ASP A 139 -9.21 -20.75 14.66
C ASP A 139 -8.19 -21.87 14.37
N GLY A 140 -7.59 -21.87 13.18
CA GLY A 140 -6.61 -22.85 12.73
C GLY A 140 -7.22 -24.04 11.99
N SER A 141 -8.55 -24.21 12.01
CA SER A 141 -9.23 -25.30 11.30
C SER A 141 -9.06 -25.18 9.79
N ARG A 142 -8.97 -26.33 9.10
CA ARG A 142 -8.75 -26.41 7.66
C ARG A 142 -9.91 -27.08 6.95
N PHE A 143 -10.20 -26.63 5.75
CA PHE A 143 -11.20 -27.23 4.88
C PHE A 143 -10.85 -27.00 3.40
N THR A 144 -11.45 -27.79 2.53
CA THR A 144 -11.23 -27.72 1.09
C THR A 144 -12.37 -27.02 0.39
N ASP A 145 -12.06 -26.26 -0.67
CA ASP A 145 -13.04 -25.77 -1.64
C ASP A 145 -12.56 -26.08 -3.07
N ARG A 146 -13.47 -26.01 -4.04
CA ARG A 146 -13.14 -26.23 -5.46
C ARG A 146 -13.72 -25.12 -6.32
N CYS A 147 -13.01 -24.75 -7.37
CA CYS A 147 -13.50 -23.76 -8.34
C CYS A 147 -12.96 -24.00 -9.74
N HIS A 148 -13.65 -23.48 -10.75
CA HIS A 148 -13.18 -23.55 -12.13
C HIS A 148 -12.23 -22.39 -12.46
N VAL A 149 -12.39 -21.26 -11.76
CA VAL A 149 -11.58 -20.05 -11.98
C VAL A 149 -11.08 -19.55 -10.63
N LEU A 150 -9.76 -19.46 -10.50
CA LEU A 150 -9.10 -18.85 -9.37
C LEU A 150 -8.56 -17.48 -9.78
N VAL A 151 -8.95 -16.43 -9.05
CA VAL A 151 -8.46 -15.06 -9.25
C VAL A 151 -7.64 -14.65 -8.03
N ASN A 152 -6.35 -14.39 -8.24
CA ASN A 152 -5.50 -13.86 -7.18
C ASN A 152 -5.62 -12.33 -7.09
N GLY A 153 -6.21 -11.84 -6.00
CA GLY A 153 -6.22 -10.43 -5.63
C GLY A 153 -5.65 -10.19 -4.23
N SER A 154 -4.72 -11.04 -3.76
CA SER A 154 -4.11 -10.96 -2.42
C SER A 154 -3.26 -9.69 -2.19
N GLY A 155 -3.01 -8.92 -3.25
CA GLY A 155 -2.26 -7.68 -3.21
C GLY A 155 -0.74 -7.89 -3.23
N PRO A 156 0.03 -7.04 -3.94
CA PRO A 156 1.48 -7.17 -4.06
C PRO A 156 2.26 -6.65 -2.84
N LEU A 157 1.61 -5.93 -1.92
CA LEU A 157 2.21 -5.28 -0.75
C LEU A 157 1.40 -5.62 0.51
N ASN A 158 1.30 -6.91 0.81
CA ASN A 158 0.50 -7.42 1.93
C ASN A 158 1.36 -8.22 2.92
N LYS A 159 2.18 -9.14 2.42
CA LYS A 159 3.12 -9.92 3.24
C LYS A 159 4.29 -9.07 3.69
N TRP A 160 4.48 -8.97 5.00
CA TRP A 160 5.64 -8.33 5.60
C TRP A 160 6.41 -9.37 6.43
N LYS A 161 7.68 -9.07 6.70
CA LYS A 161 8.57 -9.89 7.53
C LYS A 161 9.36 -8.93 8.43
N TRP A 162 9.74 -9.39 9.61
CA TRP A 162 10.74 -8.67 10.40
C TRP A 162 12.04 -8.51 9.60
N PRO A 163 12.79 -7.42 9.79
CA PRO A 163 14.09 -7.28 9.15
C PRO A 163 15.00 -8.42 9.60
N LYS A 164 15.74 -8.99 8.64
CA LYS A 164 16.74 -10.03 8.89
C LYS A 164 17.97 -9.41 9.56
N ILE A 165 17.84 -9.08 10.84
CA ILE A 165 18.89 -8.49 11.69
C ILE A 165 19.00 -9.38 12.93
N ASP A 166 20.23 -9.76 13.28
CA ASP A 166 20.50 -10.65 14.39
C ASP A 166 20.00 -10.09 15.72
N GLY A 167 19.58 -10.98 16.62
CA GLY A 167 19.19 -10.62 17.98
C GLY A 167 17.83 -9.94 18.12
N ILE A 168 17.02 -9.78 17.06
CA ILE A 168 15.74 -9.05 17.13
C ILE A 168 14.79 -9.58 18.23
N GLY A 169 14.80 -10.89 18.49
CA GLY A 169 14.02 -11.52 19.56
C GLY A 169 14.55 -11.27 20.99
N ASN A 170 15.73 -10.68 21.14
CA ASN A 170 16.34 -10.37 22.43
C ASN A 170 15.90 -9.01 22.97
N TYR A 171 15.42 -8.11 22.11
CA TYR A 171 15.04 -6.75 22.52
C TYR A 171 13.86 -6.79 23.50
N ARG A 172 13.98 -6.04 24.60
CA ARG A 172 13.03 -6.06 25.73
C ARG A 172 12.08 -4.86 25.76
N GLY A 173 12.30 -3.86 24.90
CA GLY A 173 11.39 -2.73 24.74
C GLY A 173 10.23 -3.02 23.79
N ILE A 174 9.53 -1.98 23.37
CA ILE A 174 8.40 -2.12 22.44
C ILE A 174 8.95 -2.27 21.01
N LEU A 175 8.66 -3.40 20.37
CA LEU A 175 9.02 -3.64 18.97
C LEU A 175 7.75 -3.72 18.12
N THR A 176 7.69 -2.92 17.05
CA THR A 176 6.53 -2.89 16.14
C THR A 176 6.96 -2.78 14.68
N HIS A 177 6.12 -3.25 13.77
CA HIS A 177 6.30 -3.09 12.33
C HIS A 177 5.15 -2.27 11.76
N THR A 178 5.41 -1.34 10.84
CA THR A 178 4.38 -0.43 10.31
C THR A 178 3.22 -1.18 9.65
N ALA A 179 3.49 -2.32 9.00
CA ALA A 179 2.50 -3.19 8.40
C ALA A 179 1.63 -4.02 9.37
N ASN A 180 1.91 -3.99 10.68
CA ASN A 180 1.12 -4.64 11.72
C ASN A 180 1.08 -3.76 12.97
N TRP A 181 0.64 -2.52 12.76
CA TRP A 181 0.68 -1.49 13.78
C TRP A 181 -0.35 -1.74 14.88
N ASN A 182 0.10 -1.72 16.14
CA ASN A 182 -0.78 -1.67 17.29
C ASN A 182 -1.11 -0.21 17.65
N SER A 183 -2.37 0.19 17.48
CA SER A 183 -2.84 1.56 17.78
C SER A 183 -2.80 1.94 19.26
N SER A 184 -2.52 1.00 20.18
CA SER A 184 -2.33 1.30 21.61
C SER A 184 -0.90 1.70 21.99
N ILE A 185 0.04 1.72 21.03
CA ILE A 185 1.43 2.12 21.29
C ILE A 185 1.47 3.62 21.59
N ASP A 186 1.93 3.97 22.78
CA ASP A 186 2.31 5.33 23.14
C ASP A 186 3.79 5.55 22.85
N TRP A 187 4.13 6.62 22.12
CA TRP A 187 5.50 7.02 21.79
C TRP A 187 5.96 8.27 22.54
N LYS A 188 5.07 8.92 23.31
CA LYS A 188 5.37 10.18 23.96
C LYS A 188 6.51 10.05 24.97
N ASP A 189 7.44 11.01 24.94
CA ASP A 189 8.60 11.11 25.82
C ASP A 189 9.54 9.87 25.77
N LYS A 190 9.43 9.02 24.75
CA LYS A 190 10.27 7.83 24.56
C LYS A 190 11.49 8.10 23.68
N ARG A 191 12.54 7.31 23.89
CA ARG A 191 13.65 7.14 22.95
C ARG A 191 13.19 6.19 21.85
N VAL A 192 13.00 6.70 20.64
CA VAL A 192 12.43 5.93 19.52
C VAL A 192 13.47 5.68 18.44
N ALA A 193 13.51 4.47 17.90
CA ALA A 193 14.20 4.16 16.65
C ALA A 193 13.20 3.92 15.52
N VAL A 194 13.48 4.44 14.33
CA VAL A 194 12.79 4.06 13.09
C VAL A 194 13.81 3.43 12.15
N ILE A 195 13.58 2.17 11.77
CA ILE A 195 14.42 1.43 10.82
C ILE A 195 13.77 1.50 9.44
N GLY A 196 14.41 2.24 8.53
CA GLY A 196 13.96 2.36 7.15
C GLY A 196 13.28 3.70 6.85
N THR A 197 13.61 4.25 5.68
CA THR A 197 13.08 5.52 5.16
C THR A 197 12.33 5.31 3.85
N GLY A 198 11.69 4.14 3.69
CA GLY A 198 10.70 3.87 2.65
C GLY A 198 9.42 4.70 2.87
N SER A 199 8.37 4.47 2.08
CA SER A 199 7.13 5.25 2.19
C SER A 199 6.52 5.26 3.59
N SER A 200 6.53 4.14 4.31
CA SER A 200 6.05 4.09 5.70
C SER A 200 6.92 4.91 6.66
N GLY A 201 8.24 4.89 6.49
CA GLY A 201 9.18 5.66 7.31
C GLY A 201 9.00 7.16 7.08
N ILE A 202 8.93 7.57 5.81
CA ILE A 202 8.69 8.97 5.40
C ILE A 202 7.39 9.50 6.00
N GLN A 203 6.33 8.69 6.04
CA GLN A 203 5.04 9.10 6.56
C GLN A 203 4.97 9.14 8.09
N ILE A 204 5.60 8.20 8.79
CA ILE A 204 5.47 8.10 10.26
C ILE A 204 6.38 9.07 11.02
N ILE A 205 7.60 9.29 10.54
CA ILE A 205 8.60 10.15 11.20
C ILE A 205 8.05 11.56 11.52
N PRO A 206 7.45 12.30 10.56
CA PRO A 206 6.92 13.64 10.85
C PRO A 206 5.73 13.63 11.82
N GLN A 207 5.06 12.49 12.02
CA GLN A 207 3.93 12.39 12.94
C GLN A 207 4.35 12.20 14.39
N ILE A 208 5.54 11.65 14.64
CA ILE A 208 5.99 11.31 16.00
C ILE A 208 7.10 12.24 16.52
N VAL A 209 7.82 12.92 15.62
CA VAL A 209 9.06 13.64 15.96
C VAL A 209 8.92 14.68 17.08
N LYS A 210 7.77 15.34 17.18
CA LYS A 210 7.50 16.38 18.18
C LYS A 210 7.15 15.83 19.56
N ASP A 211 6.71 14.58 19.64
CA ASP A 211 6.21 13.96 20.88
C ASP A 211 7.25 13.07 21.56
N VAL A 212 8.27 12.62 20.81
CA VAL A 212 9.31 11.71 21.31
C VAL A 212 10.44 12.47 22.02
N LYS A 213 11.03 11.85 23.04
CA LYS A 213 12.20 12.41 23.75
C LYS A 213 13.42 12.50 22.84
N SER A 214 13.64 11.49 22.00
CA SER A 214 14.68 11.49 20.97
C SER A 214 14.34 10.47 19.89
N LEU A 215 14.67 10.78 18.64
CA LEU A 215 14.41 9.90 17.50
C LEU A 215 15.72 9.54 16.79
N SER A 216 15.99 8.25 16.60
CA SER A 216 17.07 7.77 15.73
C SER A 216 16.49 7.15 14.46
N VAL A 217 16.89 7.66 13.31
CA VAL A 217 16.43 7.19 11.99
C VAL A 217 17.56 6.43 11.32
N PHE A 218 17.39 5.11 11.18
CA PHE A 218 18.38 4.24 10.55
C PHE A 218 18.13 4.17 9.04
N VAL A 219 19.08 4.70 8.27
CA VAL A 219 18.99 4.83 6.81
C VAL A 219 19.99 3.89 6.16
N ARG A 220 19.49 2.86 5.45
CA ARG A 220 20.33 1.95 4.65
C ARG A 220 20.42 2.38 3.19
N SER A 221 19.30 2.81 2.62
CA SER A 221 19.19 3.14 1.20
C SER A 221 18.28 4.34 1.05
N THR A 222 18.65 5.25 0.16
CA THR A 222 17.98 6.53 0.00
C THR A 222 17.04 6.50 -1.18
N GLN A 223 16.14 7.49 -1.22
CA GLN A 223 15.17 7.67 -2.28
C GLN A 223 14.84 9.15 -2.44
N TRP A 224 14.41 9.52 -3.64
CA TRP A 224 13.95 10.88 -3.92
C TRP A 224 12.75 11.23 -3.05
N ILE A 225 12.88 12.31 -2.29
CA ILE A 225 11.75 12.95 -1.62
C ILE A 225 11.17 13.95 -2.60
N VAL A 226 9.96 13.67 -3.09
CA VAL A 226 9.33 14.49 -4.13
C VAL A 226 8.32 15.46 -3.52
N PRO A 227 8.09 16.62 -4.14
CA PRO A 227 6.99 17.47 -3.73
C PRO A 227 5.66 16.78 -4.04
N PRO A 228 4.56 17.23 -3.42
CA PRO A 228 3.23 16.76 -3.76
C PRO A 228 2.90 16.84 -5.25
N ALA A 229 1.99 15.97 -5.72
CA ALA A 229 1.67 15.80 -7.13
C ALA A 229 0.72 16.86 -7.71
N ALA A 230 0.53 17.99 -7.06
CA ALA A 230 -0.15 19.13 -7.66
C ALA A 230 0.82 20.31 -7.74
N PHE A 231 0.90 20.93 -8.92
CA PHE A 231 1.65 22.17 -9.16
C PHE A 231 0.71 23.35 -9.50
N GLN A 232 -0.60 23.10 -9.53
CA GLN A 232 -1.63 24.08 -9.85
C GLN A 232 -2.47 24.41 -8.62
N ASP A 233 -3.04 25.62 -8.57
CA ASP A 233 -4.07 25.94 -7.59
C ASP A 233 -5.31 25.07 -7.83
N LEU A 234 -5.71 24.31 -6.82
CA LEU A 234 -6.82 23.37 -6.89
C LEU A 234 -8.13 23.93 -6.32
N ARG A 235 -8.11 25.17 -5.81
CA ARG A 235 -9.28 25.80 -5.20
C ARG A 235 -10.37 26.03 -6.25
N LEU A 236 -11.60 25.68 -5.93
CA LEU A 236 -12.75 25.98 -6.81
C LEU A 236 -13.17 27.46 -6.77
N PHE A 237 -12.75 28.19 -5.74
CA PHE A 237 -13.16 29.57 -5.47
C PHE A 237 -11.96 30.47 -5.13
N PRO A 238 -10.89 30.52 -5.96
CA PRO A 238 -9.61 31.14 -5.59
C PRO A 238 -9.73 32.63 -5.24
N ASP A 239 -10.76 33.30 -5.77
CA ASP A 239 -11.06 34.72 -5.56
C ASP A 239 -12.09 34.99 -4.44
N GLU A 240 -12.58 33.95 -3.75
CA GLU A 240 -13.55 34.05 -2.64
C GLU A 240 -12.94 33.47 -1.35
N PRO A 241 -12.18 34.27 -0.58
CA PRO A 241 -11.44 33.82 0.60
C PRO A 241 -12.31 33.13 1.66
N GLU A 242 -13.58 33.49 1.76
CA GLU A 242 -14.55 32.92 2.70
C GLU A 242 -15.01 31.50 2.32
N LYS A 243 -14.85 31.10 1.06
CA LYS A 243 -15.18 29.74 0.56
C LYS A 243 -13.95 28.90 0.27
N SER A 244 -12.77 29.52 0.25
CA SER A 244 -11.51 28.88 -0.08
C SER A 244 -10.71 28.51 1.16
N ALA A 245 -10.05 27.36 1.09
CA ALA A 245 -8.97 27.07 2.03
C ALA A 245 -7.84 28.12 1.86
N PRO A 246 -7.09 28.43 2.94
CA PRO A 246 -5.85 29.19 2.80
C PRO A 246 -4.96 28.58 1.71
N PRO A 247 -4.19 29.39 0.96
CA PRO A 247 -3.25 28.84 -0.01
C PRO A 247 -2.33 27.82 0.66
N ALA A 248 -2.43 26.58 0.22
CA ALA A 248 -1.57 25.49 0.64
C ALA A 248 -0.75 25.05 -0.57
N PRO A 249 0.45 24.47 -0.37
CA PRO A 249 1.09 23.68 -1.43
C PRO A 249 0.05 22.71 -1.99
N ALA A 250 -0.05 22.57 -3.30
CA ALA A 250 -1.29 22.07 -3.89
C ALA A 250 -1.64 20.61 -3.49
N GLY A 251 -0.71 19.80 -2.97
CA GLY A 251 -1.05 18.50 -2.40
C GLY A 251 -1.39 18.48 -0.90
N SER A 252 -1.41 19.63 -0.25
CA SER A 252 -1.88 19.82 1.13
C SER A 252 -3.22 20.56 1.18
N HIS A 253 -3.94 20.60 0.06
CA HIS A 253 -5.28 21.22 -0.01
C HIS A 253 -6.31 20.36 0.73
N PHE A 254 -6.99 20.96 1.72
CA PHE A 254 -8.14 20.38 2.38
C PHE A 254 -9.42 20.99 1.82
N TYR A 255 -10.36 20.15 1.41
CA TYR A 255 -11.58 20.60 0.75
C TYR A 255 -12.50 21.30 1.75
N THR A 256 -12.94 22.51 1.39
CA THR A 256 -13.91 23.25 2.21
C THR A 256 -15.31 22.65 2.03
N GLU A 257 -16.21 22.93 2.97
CA GLU A 257 -17.61 22.52 2.82
C GLU A 257 -18.28 23.15 1.59
N ALA A 258 -17.86 24.35 1.17
CA ALA A 258 -18.34 24.97 -0.06
C ALA A 258 -17.90 24.17 -1.30
N GLU A 259 -16.66 23.65 -1.32
CA GLU A 259 -16.18 22.77 -2.39
C GLU A 259 -16.92 21.43 -2.39
N LYS A 260 -17.08 20.80 -1.22
CA LYS A 260 -17.83 19.54 -1.11
C LYS A 260 -19.30 19.70 -1.51
N GLU A 261 -19.91 20.84 -1.23
CA GLU A 261 -21.28 21.14 -1.66
C GLU A 261 -21.41 21.19 -3.19
N VAL A 262 -20.40 21.73 -3.89
CA VAL A 262 -20.31 21.63 -5.35
C VAL A 262 -20.15 20.18 -5.77
N PHE A 263 -19.28 19.42 -5.12
CA PHE A 263 -19.06 18.00 -5.45
C PHE A 263 -20.34 17.15 -5.29
N ARG A 264 -21.17 17.47 -4.28
CA ARG A 264 -22.45 16.80 -4.03
C ARG A 264 -23.52 17.15 -5.06
N ASN A 265 -23.66 18.44 -5.40
CA ASN A 265 -24.85 18.93 -6.10
C ASN A 265 -24.62 19.31 -7.57
N ASP A 266 -23.38 19.40 -8.03
CA ASP A 266 -23.03 19.68 -9.43
C ASP A 266 -22.14 18.55 -10.00
N PRO A 267 -22.75 17.44 -10.47
CA PRO A 267 -22.00 16.31 -11.03
C PRO A 267 -21.13 16.67 -12.24
N ALA A 268 -21.53 17.68 -13.02
CA ALA A 268 -20.78 18.10 -14.20
C ALA A 268 -19.49 18.82 -13.79
N ARG A 269 -19.59 19.79 -12.87
CA ARG A 269 -18.43 20.48 -12.32
C ARG A 269 -17.53 19.54 -11.53
N PHE A 270 -18.12 18.60 -10.78
CA PHE A 270 -17.35 17.60 -10.07
C PHE A 270 -16.58 16.68 -11.03
N LEU A 271 -17.21 16.20 -12.11
CA LEU A 271 -16.53 15.41 -13.13
C LEU A 271 -15.40 16.19 -13.79
N GLN A 272 -15.61 17.47 -14.10
CA GLN A 272 -14.58 18.34 -14.66
C GLN A 272 -13.38 18.47 -13.72
N TYR A 273 -13.64 18.68 -12.42
CA TYR A 273 -12.60 18.73 -11.40
C TYR A 273 -11.82 17.41 -11.31
N ARG A 274 -12.51 16.27 -11.26
CA ARG A 274 -11.84 14.96 -11.23
C ARG A 274 -10.96 14.74 -12.46
N LYS A 275 -11.44 15.11 -13.65
CA LYS A 275 -10.67 15.03 -14.89
C LYS A 275 -9.44 15.93 -14.87
N SER A 276 -9.51 17.13 -14.28
CA SER A 276 -8.34 17.99 -14.17
C SER A 276 -7.29 17.40 -13.23
N VAL A 277 -7.72 16.81 -12.11
CA VAL A 277 -6.83 16.09 -11.18
C VAL A 277 -6.15 14.90 -11.87
N ASP A 278 -6.91 14.07 -12.60
CA ASP A 278 -6.36 12.95 -13.37
C ASP A 278 -5.42 13.42 -14.48
N GLY A 279 -5.79 14.50 -15.20
CA GLY A 279 -4.99 15.08 -16.28
C GLY A 279 -3.58 15.46 -15.83
N VAL A 280 -3.47 16.15 -14.69
CA VAL A 280 -2.17 16.53 -14.09
C VAL A 280 -1.29 15.31 -13.78
N MET A 281 -1.88 14.19 -13.39
CA MET A 281 -1.12 12.95 -13.14
C MET A 281 -0.57 12.34 -14.43
N GLN A 282 -1.32 12.43 -15.53
CA GLN A 282 -0.93 11.87 -16.83
C GLN A 282 0.12 12.73 -17.55
N GLU A 283 0.01 14.06 -17.46
CA GLU A 283 0.93 15.01 -18.11
C GLU A 283 2.38 14.90 -17.60
N ARG A 284 2.59 14.26 -16.44
CA ARG A 284 3.90 14.04 -15.81
C ARG A 284 4.73 12.94 -16.44
N PHE A 285 4.17 12.13 -17.34
CA PHE A 285 4.88 10.98 -17.89
C PHE A 285 6.28 11.29 -18.46
N PRO A 286 6.53 12.41 -19.15
CA PRO A 286 7.87 12.71 -19.66
C PRO A 286 8.94 12.96 -18.58
N ILE A 287 8.57 13.11 -17.30
CA ILE A 287 9.53 13.11 -16.17
C ILE A 287 10.27 11.78 -16.08
N PHE A 288 9.68 10.68 -16.56
CA PHE A 288 10.28 9.35 -16.52
C PHE A 288 11.12 9.01 -17.76
N LEU A 289 11.27 9.95 -18.70
CA LEU A 289 12.03 9.77 -19.93
C LEU A 289 13.42 10.41 -19.78
N ARG A 290 14.47 9.58 -19.67
CA ARG A 290 15.85 10.00 -19.33
C ARG A 290 16.38 11.18 -20.14
N ASP A 291 16.07 11.25 -21.43
CA ASP A 291 16.62 12.26 -22.34
C ASP A 291 15.64 13.41 -22.65
N HIS A 292 14.57 13.53 -21.86
CA HIS A 292 13.57 14.56 -22.04
C HIS A 292 13.90 15.80 -21.18
N PRO A 293 13.80 17.05 -21.69
CA PRO A 293 14.12 18.25 -20.91
C PRO A 293 13.37 18.37 -19.58
N MET A 294 12.13 17.86 -19.53
CA MET A 294 11.33 17.82 -18.29
C MET A 294 11.93 16.88 -17.22
N HIS A 295 12.65 15.82 -17.60
CA HIS A 295 13.37 14.96 -16.67
C HIS A 295 14.49 15.73 -15.96
N ASP A 296 15.35 16.39 -16.73
CA ASP A 296 16.49 17.14 -16.20
C ASP A 296 16.03 18.31 -15.33
N MET A 297 15.06 19.09 -15.83
CA MET A 297 14.47 20.21 -15.08
C MET A 297 13.84 19.75 -13.76
N THR A 298 13.11 18.63 -13.78
CA THR A 298 12.47 18.09 -12.56
C THR A 298 13.50 17.55 -11.57
N THR A 299 14.56 16.90 -12.06
CA THR A 299 15.64 16.40 -11.21
C THR A 299 16.36 17.53 -10.49
N GLU A 300 16.68 18.61 -11.21
CA GLU A 300 17.29 19.80 -10.61
C GLU A 300 16.32 20.47 -9.62
N MET A 301 15.05 20.64 -10.00
CA MET A 301 14.03 21.22 -9.13
C MET A 301 13.87 20.44 -7.82
N ILE A 302 13.79 19.11 -7.88
CA ILE A 302 13.69 18.25 -6.69
C ILE A 302 14.97 18.38 -5.83
N SER A 303 16.15 18.38 -6.45
CA SER A 303 17.42 18.50 -5.75
C SER A 303 17.55 19.83 -5.00
N GLN A 304 17.14 20.94 -5.63
CA GLN A 304 17.12 22.25 -5.00
C GLN A 304 16.07 22.35 -3.90
N MET A 305 14.89 21.75 -4.10
CA MET A 305 13.86 21.67 -3.07
C MET A 305 14.33 20.90 -1.84
N ILE A 306 15.03 19.77 -2.02
CA ILE A 306 15.62 19.02 -0.91
C ILE A 306 16.61 19.89 -0.14
N LYS A 307 17.55 20.57 -0.82
CA LYS A 307 18.52 21.48 -0.20
C LYS A 307 17.84 22.60 0.59
N ALA A 308 16.81 23.21 0.01
CA ALA A 308 16.08 24.29 0.66
C ALA A 308 15.35 23.81 1.93
N ARG A 309 14.73 22.62 1.89
CA ARG A 309 13.95 22.08 3.01
C ARG A 309 14.78 21.57 4.18
N VAL A 310 15.99 21.06 3.94
CA VAL A 310 16.90 20.68 5.03
C VAL A 310 17.68 21.88 5.60
N GLY A 311 17.70 23.00 4.89
CA GLY A 311 18.40 24.22 5.32
C GLY A 311 19.93 24.18 5.14
N PRO A 312 20.60 25.31 5.38
CA PRO A 312 22.04 25.48 5.13
C PRO A 312 22.92 24.60 6.02
N ASP A 313 22.48 24.28 7.24
CA ASP A 313 23.30 23.59 8.24
C ASP A 313 23.31 22.07 8.09
N ARG A 314 22.40 21.50 7.27
CA ARG A 314 22.23 20.05 7.10
C ARG A 314 22.45 19.58 5.66
N GLN A 315 23.51 20.08 5.02
CA GLN A 315 23.89 19.65 3.66
C GLN A 315 24.27 18.16 3.59
N ASP A 316 24.61 17.54 4.71
CA ASP A 316 24.75 16.09 4.84
C ASP A 316 23.46 15.36 4.43
N LEU A 317 22.30 15.86 4.88
CA LEU A 317 20.98 15.32 4.52
C LEU A 317 20.62 15.59 3.07
N ALA A 318 20.94 16.79 2.56
CA ALA A 318 20.70 17.11 1.16
C ALA A 318 21.42 16.13 0.23
N LYS A 319 22.69 15.84 0.53
CA LYS A 319 23.48 14.84 -0.19
C LYS A 319 22.89 13.43 -0.01
N LEU A 320 22.49 13.07 1.20
CA LEU A 320 21.93 11.75 1.49
C LEU A 320 20.65 11.47 0.68
N PHE A 321 19.73 12.44 0.59
CA PHE A 321 18.45 12.27 -0.11
C PHE A 321 18.47 12.67 -1.59
N THR A 322 19.65 12.91 -2.16
CA THR A 322 19.88 13.09 -3.61
C THR A 322 20.64 11.86 -4.15
N PRO A 323 19.96 10.74 -4.43
CA PRO A 323 20.61 9.50 -4.85
C PRO A 323 21.11 9.55 -6.30
N ASP A 324 22.06 8.68 -6.64
CA ASP A 324 22.69 8.62 -7.96
C ASP A 324 21.80 8.03 -9.08
N PHE A 325 20.61 7.53 -8.74
CA PHE A 325 19.65 7.01 -9.73
C PHE A 325 18.62 8.08 -10.11
N SER A 326 18.17 8.09 -11.35
CA SER A 326 17.15 9.03 -11.87
C SER A 326 15.85 9.02 -11.06
N PRO A 327 15.20 10.17 -10.84
CA PRO A 327 13.84 10.23 -10.30
C PRO A 327 12.89 9.31 -11.08
N GLY A 328 12.11 8.50 -10.34
CA GLY A 328 11.18 7.54 -10.92
C GLY A 328 11.71 6.13 -11.16
N CYS A 329 13.02 5.87 -11.06
CA CYS A 329 13.55 4.49 -11.03
C CYS A 329 13.08 3.70 -9.80
N ARG A 330 12.68 4.41 -8.74
CA ARG A 330 11.88 3.90 -7.63
C ARG A 330 10.60 4.72 -7.55
N ARG A 331 9.53 4.13 -7.01
CA ARG A 331 8.25 4.81 -6.82
C ARG A 331 8.50 6.10 -6.01
N PRO A 332 8.21 7.29 -6.58
CA PRO A 332 8.34 8.55 -5.85
C PRO A 332 7.45 8.54 -4.61
N THR A 333 7.95 9.06 -3.49
CA THR A 333 7.16 9.17 -2.25
C THR A 333 7.04 10.65 -1.87
N PRO A 334 5.82 11.21 -1.79
CA PRO A 334 5.60 12.51 -1.18
C PRO A 334 6.06 12.48 0.29
N GLY A 335 6.90 13.43 0.68
CA GLY A 335 7.50 13.47 2.01
C GLY A 335 7.23 14.79 2.74
N ASP A 336 5.98 15.17 2.87
CA ASP A 336 5.57 16.39 3.58
C ASP A 336 6.04 16.33 5.04
N GLY A 337 6.79 17.34 5.46
CA GLY A 337 7.39 17.43 6.81
C GLY A 337 8.52 16.45 7.09
N PHE A 338 8.84 15.50 6.19
CA PHE A 338 9.85 14.48 6.45
C PHE A 338 11.26 15.08 6.54
N LEU A 339 11.66 15.92 5.58
CA LEU A 339 13.00 16.52 5.57
C LEU A 339 13.20 17.45 6.76
N GLU A 340 12.19 18.24 7.10
CA GLU A 340 12.18 19.13 8.26
C GLU A 340 12.29 18.33 9.56
N ALA A 341 11.56 17.22 9.67
CA ALA A 341 11.64 16.34 10.83
C ALA A 341 13.05 15.78 11.04
N LEU A 342 13.85 15.57 9.99
CA LEU A 342 15.24 15.11 10.14
C LEU A 342 16.22 16.20 10.62
N THR A 343 15.80 17.46 10.60
CA THR A 343 16.61 18.60 11.04
C THR A 343 16.38 18.98 12.49
N GLU A 344 15.35 18.44 13.15
CA GLU A 344 15.04 18.72 14.55
C GLU A 344 16.18 18.28 15.50
N ASP A 345 16.39 19.05 16.57
CA ASP A 345 17.51 18.85 17.51
C ASP A 345 17.47 17.50 18.24
N ASN A 346 16.27 16.92 18.41
CA ASN A 346 16.07 15.63 19.05
C ASN A 346 16.24 14.44 18.08
N VAL A 347 16.63 14.68 16.82
CA VAL A 347 16.71 13.65 15.77
C VAL A 347 18.15 13.37 15.36
N ARG A 348 18.48 12.07 15.24
CA ARG A 348 19.77 11.59 14.74
C ARG A 348 19.55 10.68 13.54
N VAL A 349 20.21 10.99 12.43
CA VAL A 349 20.21 10.15 11.23
C VAL A 349 21.45 9.26 11.27
N ILE A 350 21.26 7.94 11.23
CA ILE A 350 22.31 6.93 11.38
C ILE A 350 22.44 6.14 10.07
N THR A 351 23.62 6.19 9.46
CA THR A 351 23.93 5.53 8.16
C THR A 351 24.95 4.39 8.28
N SER A 352 25.57 4.19 9.44
CA SER A 352 26.64 3.20 9.64
C SER A 352 26.18 1.74 9.57
N GLY A 353 24.88 1.49 9.45
CA GLY A 353 24.29 0.16 9.36
C GLY A 353 24.20 -0.52 10.72
N ILE A 354 23.30 -1.51 10.80
CA ILE A 354 22.99 -2.24 12.03
C ILE A 354 23.74 -3.57 12.03
N THR A 355 24.39 -3.90 13.16
CA THR A 355 25.02 -5.20 13.41
C THR A 355 24.00 -6.17 13.99
N ARG A 356 23.39 -5.81 15.14
CA ARG A 356 22.41 -6.63 15.85
C ARG A 356 21.50 -5.78 16.74
N PHE A 357 20.37 -6.35 17.12
CA PHE A 357 19.61 -5.89 18.28
C PHE A 357 20.29 -6.37 19.57
N THR A 358 20.22 -5.53 20.60
CA THR A 358 20.61 -5.86 21.98
C THR A 358 19.34 -5.96 22.83
N GLU A 359 19.48 -6.31 24.12
CA GLU A 359 18.33 -6.31 25.03
C GLU A 359 17.71 -4.91 25.20
N LYS A 360 18.51 -3.85 25.02
CA LYS A 360 18.13 -2.45 25.27
C LYS A 360 17.96 -1.61 24.00
N GLY A 361 18.40 -2.09 22.85
CA GLY A 361 18.32 -1.33 21.61
C GLY A 361 19.06 -1.96 20.43
N ILE A 362 19.92 -1.18 19.78
CA ILE A 362 20.56 -1.53 18.51
C ILE A 362 22.04 -1.19 18.56
N GLU A 363 22.90 -2.14 18.17
CA GLU A 363 24.33 -1.92 17.96
C GLU A 363 24.61 -1.66 16.47
N THR A 364 25.33 -0.57 16.16
CA THR A 364 25.76 -0.23 14.80
C THR A 364 27.05 -0.95 14.42
N LYS A 365 27.43 -0.90 13.14
CA LYS A 365 28.71 -1.47 12.68
C LYS A 365 29.94 -0.74 13.24
N GLU A 366 29.75 0.45 13.79
CA GLU A 366 30.79 1.21 14.48
C GLU A 366 31.03 0.70 15.92
N GLY A 367 30.25 -0.28 16.39
CA GLY A 367 30.34 -0.81 17.74
C GLY A 367 29.64 0.07 18.80
N VAL A 368 28.81 1.02 18.36
CA VAL A 368 28.04 1.88 19.26
C VAL A 368 26.68 1.26 19.52
N GLU A 369 26.35 1.07 20.79
CA GLU A 369 25.00 0.69 21.22
C GLU A 369 24.13 1.93 21.43
N HIS A 370 22.99 1.96 20.76
CA HIS A 370 21.95 2.97 20.96
C HIS A 370 20.76 2.32 21.67
N GLU A 371 20.40 2.83 22.85
CA GLU A 371 19.28 2.32 23.63
C GLU A 371 17.96 2.98 23.25
N PHE A 372 16.88 2.19 23.18
CA PHE A 372 15.55 2.65 22.77
C PHE A 372 14.47 2.04 23.66
N ASP A 373 13.41 2.80 23.88
CA ASP A 373 12.20 2.32 24.56
C ASP A 373 11.18 1.75 23.54
N LEU A 374 11.26 2.23 22.29
CA LEU A 374 10.43 1.80 21.16
C LEU A 374 11.26 1.70 19.87
N ILE A 375 11.15 0.58 19.16
CA ILE A 375 11.72 0.39 17.83
C ILE A 375 10.60 0.12 16.83
N ILE A 376 10.56 0.96 15.78
CA ILE A 376 9.60 0.88 14.69
C ILE A 376 10.34 0.39 13.43
N CYS A 377 9.98 -0.81 12.97
CA CYS A 377 10.44 -1.33 11.68
C CYS A 377 9.53 -0.82 10.56
N ALA A 378 10.03 0.14 9.78
CA ALA A 378 9.42 0.64 8.55
C ALA A 378 10.09 0.00 7.32
N THR A 379 10.24 -1.32 7.37
CA THR A 379 11.12 -2.10 6.49
C THR A 379 10.46 -2.65 5.23
N GLY A 380 9.19 -2.27 4.99
CA GLY A 380 8.46 -2.58 3.76
C GLY A 380 7.82 -3.95 3.76
N PHE A 381 7.64 -4.49 2.54
CA PHE A 381 6.92 -5.73 2.27
C PHE A 381 7.75 -6.68 1.43
N ASP A 382 7.39 -7.95 1.47
CA ASP A 382 7.86 -8.99 0.57
C ASP A 382 7.12 -8.87 -0.77
N VAL A 383 7.75 -8.20 -1.74
CA VAL A 383 7.19 -7.95 -3.08
C VAL A 383 7.41 -9.16 -3.99
N ALA A 384 6.97 -10.33 -3.54
CA ALA A 384 7.00 -11.53 -4.36
C ALA A 384 5.99 -11.38 -5.50
N PHE A 385 6.43 -11.68 -6.72
CA PHE A 385 5.52 -11.69 -7.87
C PHE A 385 4.65 -12.95 -7.95
N ALA A 386 4.91 -13.93 -7.08
CA ALA A 386 4.06 -15.09 -6.88
C ALA A 386 3.06 -14.84 -5.72
N PRO A 387 1.87 -15.45 -5.75
CA PRO A 387 0.93 -15.41 -4.62
C PRO A 387 1.59 -15.84 -3.31
N HIS A 388 1.03 -15.36 -2.19
CA HIS A 388 1.57 -15.68 -0.86
C HIS A 388 1.32 -17.13 -0.44
N PHE A 389 0.33 -17.78 -1.07
CA PHE A 389 -0.02 -19.18 -0.93
C PHE A 389 0.61 -20.02 -2.05
N THR A 390 0.70 -21.33 -1.83
CA THR A 390 1.27 -22.25 -2.83
C THR A 390 0.29 -22.40 -3.99
N VAL A 391 0.78 -22.22 -5.21
CA VAL A 391 -0.01 -22.48 -6.43
C VAL A 391 0.70 -23.56 -7.24
N THR A 392 0.05 -24.71 -7.37
CA THR A 392 0.55 -25.88 -8.09
C THR A 392 -0.25 -26.04 -9.38
N GLY A 393 0.44 -25.93 -10.51
CA GLY A 393 -0.15 -26.09 -11.84
C GLY A 393 -0.02 -27.54 -12.34
N LYS A 394 0.08 -27.67 -13.67
CA LYS A 394 0.23 -28.97 -14.34
C LYS A 394 1.50 -29.68 -13.92
N ASN A 395 1.48 -31.02 -13.93
CA ASN A 395 2.63 -31.88 -13.63
C ASN A 395 3.27 -31.62 -12.25
N GLY A 396 2.51 -31.07 -11.30
CA GLY A 396 3.00 -30.76 -9.96
C GLY A 396 3.95 -29.56 -9.87
N GLN A 397 4.10 -28.78 -10.94
CA GLN A 397 5.00 -27.61 -10.94
C GLN A 397 4.39 -26.47 -10.13
N THR A 398 5.16 -25.89 -9.22
CA THR A 398 4.70 -24.71 -8.48
C THR A 398 5.00 -23.42 -9.25
N MET A 399 4.08 -22.45 -9.18
CA MET A 399 4.29 -21.12 -9.76
C MET A 399 5.57 -20.47 -9.22
N ARG A 400 5.91 -20.76 -7.97
CA ARG A 400 7.12 -20.24 -7.32
C ARG A 400 8.41 -20.76 -7.98
N GLU A 401 8.49 -22.05 -8.26
CA GLU A 401 9.64 -22.66 -8.94
C GLU A 401 9.76 -22.15 -10.38
N GLU A 402 8.64 -22.03 -11.10
CA GLU A 402 8.65 -21.50 -12.47
C GLU A 402 9.14 -20.05 -12.52
N TRP A 403 8.70 -19.20 -11.59
CA TRP A 403 9.14 -17.81 -11.54
C TRP A 403 10.60 -17.66 -11.12
N ALA A 404 11.12 -18.55 -10.26
CA ALA A 404 12.52 -18.55 -9.86
C ALA A 404 13.46 -18.83 -11.05
N LYS A 405 13.01 -19.57 -12.07
CA LYS A 405 13.78 -19.80 -13.31
C LYS A 405 13.92 -18.53 -14.16
N VAL A 406 12.92 -17.66 -14.15
CA VAL A 406 12.84 -16.47 -15.02
C VAL A 406 13.38 -15.22 -14.32
N ILE A 407 13.27 -15.14 -12.99
CA ILE A 407 13.71 -13.99 -12.19
C ILE A 407 14.66 -14.48 -11.10
N PRO A 408 15.96 -14.66 -11.40
CA PRO A 408 16.93 -15.30 -10.49
C PRO A 408 17.11 -14.59 -9.15
N HIS A 409 16.74 -13.31 -9.08
CA HIS A 409 16.90 -12.46 -7.88
C HIS A 409 15.67 -12.47 -6.95
N LEU A 410 14.59 -13.16 -7.33
CA LEU A 410 13.51 -13.52 -6.40
C LEU A 410 13.96 -14.71 -5.54
N GLN A 411 14.98 -14.52 -4.71
CA GLN A 411 15.22 -15.44 -3.61
C GLN A 411 14.21 -15.15 -2.50
N ILE A 412 13.42 -16.17 -2.18
CA ILE A 412 12.18 -16.14 -1.36
C ILE A 412 12.47 -16.23 0.14
#